data_AF-A0A1V3QG00-F1
#
_entry.id   AF-A0A1V3QG00-F1
#
_cell.length_a   1.000
_cell.length_b   1.000
_cell.length_c   1.000
_cell.angle_alpha   90.00
_cell.angle_beta   90.00
_cell.angle_gamma   90.00
#
_symmetry.space_group_name_H-M   'P 1'
#
loop_
_entity.id
_entity.type
_entity.pdbx_description
1 polymer ?
#
loop_
_entity_poly.entity_id
_entity_poly.type
_entity_poly.pdbx_seq_one_letter_code
_entity_poly.pdbx_strand_id
1 'polypeptide(L)'
;MQKITILISGFLFVFSLQAKEEKTFSSIVFKEPLKNSYSKIQDKNVIKGNWQRDDSAIELHISKLFDNGSLELNYLNSKFIFVEKAGWTNSSNILRLFVIYRQEDNPGYSLSLRYLAEKDLLIGAYVDGTDNKTYNVTFKRIK
;
A
#
# COMPACT_ATOMS: atom_id res chain seq x y z
N MET A 1 7.16 -62.38 -43.49
CA MET A 1 6.96 -60.92 -43.38
C MET A 1 7.19 -60.57 -41.91
N GLN A 2 8.02 -59.64 -41.45
CA GLN A 2 8.75 -58.52 -42.03
C GLN A 2 9.83 -58.16 -40.99
N LYS A 3 11.06 -57.87 -41.41
CA LYS A 3 12.14 -57.37 -40.52
C LYS A 3 11.86 -55.91 -40.18
N ILE A 4 12.04 -55.52 -38.92
CA ILE A 4 12.26 -54.11 -38.55
C ILE A 4 13.42 -54.04 -37.55
N THR A 5 14.57 -53.62 -38.09
CA THR A 5 15.68 -53.04 -37.36
C THR A 5 15.36 -51.57 -37.14
N ILE A 6 15.48 -51.05 -35.91
CA ILE A 6 15.62 -49.61 -35.68
C ILE A 6 16.82 -49.37 -34.75
N LEU A 7 17.90 -48.91 -35.38
CA LEU A 7 18.99 -48.17 -34.75
C LEU A 7 18.46 -46.76 -34.42
N ILE A 8 18.55 -46.35 -33.16
CA ILE A 8 18.52 -44.92 -32.81
C ILE A 8 19.82 -44.60 -32.07
N SER A 9 20.75 -44.08 -32.87
CA SER A 9 21.89 -43.28 -32.42
C SER A 9 21.34 -41.95 -31.89
N GLY A 10 21.40 -41.77 -30.58
CA GLY A 10 21.03 -40.53 -29.89
C GLY A 10 22.27 -39.77 -29.45
N PHE A 11 22.68 -38.84 -30.30
CA PHE A 11 23.79 -37.90 -30.18
C PHE A 11 23.70 -37.05 -28.88
N LEU A 12 24.70 -37.15 -28.00
CA LEU A 12 24.86 -36.26 -26.84
C LEU A 12 25.28 -34.86 -27.31
N PHE A 13 24.32 -33.94 -27.43
CA PHE A 13 24.61 -32.52 -27.56
C PHE A 13 25.06 -31.96 -26.20
N VAL A 14 26.38 -31.92 -25.98
CA VAL A 14 26.97 -31.09 -24.93
C VAL A 14 27.03 -29.66 -25.48
N PHE A 15 26.05 -28.83 -25.12
CA PHE A 15 26.15 -27.39 -25.32
C PHE A 15 27.10 -26.82 -24.26
N SER A 16 28.38 -26.72 -24.61
CA SER A 16 29.32 -25.83 -23.92
C SER A 16 28.91 -24.38 -24.21
N LEU A 17 28.27 -23.72 -23.24
CA LEU A 17 28.09 -22.27 -23.29
C LEU A 17 29.45 -21.59 -23.07
N GLN A 18 30.09 -21.21 -24.17
CA GLN A 18 31.29 -20.38 -24.14
C GLN A 18 30.86 -18.92 -23.96
N ALA A 19 31.04 -18.38 -22.76
CA ALA A 19 30.81 -16.98 -22.46
C ALA A 19 31.74 -16.12 -23.33
N LYS A 20 31.14 -15.22 -24.11
CA LYS A 20 31.84 -14.26 -24.97
C LYS A 20 31.97 -12.95 -24.20
N GLU A 21 33.18 -12.63 -23.78
CA GLU A 21 33.52 -11.35 -23.16
C GLU A 21 33.66 -10.21 -24.19
N GLU A 22 33.38 -9.01 -23.68
CA GLU A 22 33.77 -7.66 -24.11
C GLU A 22 33.02 -6.94 -25.24
N LYS A 23 32.24 -5.93 -24.82
CA LYS A 23 32.47 -4.54 -25.24
C LYS A 23 32.47 -3.62 -24.03
N THR A 24 33.64 -3.09 -23.74
CA THR A 24 33.93 -1.97 -22.83
C THR A 24 33.10 -0.74 -23.20
N PHE A 25 32.18 -0.35 -22.33
CA PHE A 25 31.59 0.98 -22.36
C PHE A 25 32.28 1.84 -21.30
N SER A 26 32.90 2.91 -21.80
CA SER A 26 33.59 3.97 -21.08
C SER A 26 32.97 4.31 -19.71
N SER A 27 33.81 4.31 -18.69
CA SER A 27 33.52 4.80 -17.35
C SER A 27 33.26 6.31 -17.37
N ILE A 28 32.01 6.71 -17.63
CA ILE A 28 31.54 8.02 -17.17
C ILE A 28 31.19 7.84 -15.69
N VAL A 29 32.18 8.16 -14.86
CA VAL A 29 32.00 8.34 -13.41
C VAL A 29 31.07 9.53 -13.23
N PHE A 30 29.76 9.27 -13.21
CA PHE A 30 28.83 10.20 -12.61
C PHE A 30 29.04 10.09 -11.09
N LYS A 31 29.82 11.02 -10.52
CA LYS A 31 29.76 11.28 -9.08
C LYS A 31 28.36 11.82 -8.81
N GLU A 32 27.40 10.93 -8.59
CA GLU A 32 26.21 11.32 -7.86
C GLU A 32 26.68 11.84 -6.49
N PRO A 33 26.34 13.08 -6.11
CA PRO A 33 26.50 13.45 -4.72
C PRO A 33 25.66 12.45 -3.93
N LEU A 34 26.31 11.68 -3.06
CA LEU A 34 25.67 10.92 -1.99
C LEU A 34 24.91 11.93 -1.13
N LYS A 35 23.72 12.32 -1.59
CA LYS A 35 22.77 13.08 -0.81
C LYS A 35 22.33 12.09 0.22
N ASN A 36 22.94 12.21 1.40
CA ASN A 36 22.70 11.41 2.57
C ASN A 36 21.18 11.39 2.81
N SER A 37 20.50 10.37 2.27
CA SER A 37 19.08 10.16 2.47
C SER A 37 18.97 9.51 3.84
N TYR A 38 19.20 10.32 4.86
CA TYR A 38 18.54 10.08 6.13
C TYR A 38 17.06 10.14 5.81
N SER A 39 16.47 8.97 5.57
CA SER A 39 15.03 8.80 5.50
C SER A 39 14.51 9.24 6.86
N LYS A 40 14.17 10.52 7.00
CA LYS A 40 13.53 11.03 8.20
C LYS A 40 12.28 10.19 8.37
N ILE A 41 12.29 9.30 9.35
CA ILE A 41 11.13 8.47 9.67
C ILE A 41 9.99 9.46 9.86
N GLN A 42 8.97 9.35 9.01
CA GLN A 42 7.83 10.25 9.09
C GLN A 42 7.20 10.07 10.47
N ASP A 43 7.12 11.16 11.23
CA ASP A 43 6.49 11.15 12.54
C ASP A 43 5.05 10.63 12.38
N LYS A 44 4.73 9.51 13.02
CA LYS A 44 3.38 8.91 12.97
C LYS A 44 2.31 9.89 13.42
N ASN A 45 2.65 10.86 14.27
CA ASN A 45 1.69 11.83 14.78
C ASN A 45 1.22 12.83 13.72
N VAL A 46 1.85 12.89 12.54
CA VAL A 46 1.37 13.77 11.46
C VAL A 46 -0.03 13.40 10.99
N ILE A 47 -0.48 12.15 11.16
CA ILE A 47 -1.85 11.75 10.78
C ILE A 47 -2.89 11.99 11.89
N LYS A 48 -2.49 12.42 13.10
CA LYS A 48 -3.44 12.86 14.13
C LYS A 48 -4.21 14.10 13.68
N GLY A 49 -5.43 14.23 14.17
CA GLY A 49 -6.29 15.38 13.93
C GLY A 49 -7.58 15.01 13.20
N ASN A 50 -8.27 16.04 12.74
CA ASN A 50 -9.58 15.93 12.13
C ASN A 50 -9.45 16.02 10.61
N TRP A 51 -10.20 15.19 9.90
CA TRP A 51 -10.14 15.04 8.45
C TRP A 51 -11.54 14.93 7.88
N GLN A 52 -11.89 15.77 6.91
CA GLN A 52 -13.19 15.74 6.25
C GLN A 52 -13.06 15.17 4.84
N ARG A 53 -13.98 14.28 4.45
CA ARG A 53 -14.05 13.74 3.10
C ARG A 53 -14.34 14.88 2.12
N ASP A 54 -13.72 14.89 0.95
CA ASP A 54 -13.83 16.04 0.03
C ASP A 54 -15.14 16.10 -0.76
N ASP A 55 -15.89 15.01 -0.78
CA ASP A 55 -17.15 14.83 -1.51
C ASP A 55 -18.38 14.78 -0.57
N SER A 56 -18.21 14.86 0.75
CA SER A 56 -19.30 14.76 1.74
C SER A 56 -18.90 15.36 3.08
N ALA A 57 -19.88 15.61 3.97
CA ALA A 57 -19.62 16.15 5.31
C ALA A 57 -19.09 15.10 6.33
N ILE A 58 -18.61 13.95 5.86
CA ILE A 58 -18.12 12.87 6.71
C ILE A 58 -16.75 13.25 7.28
N GLU A 59 -16.55 12.98 8.57
CA GLU A 59 -15.28 13.29 9.25
C GLU A 59 -14.63 12.06 9.91
N LEU A 60 -13.30 12.05 9.89
CA LEU A 60 -12.42 11.14 10.62
C LEU A 60 -11.66 11.95 11.68
N HIS A 61 -11.83 11.58 12.95
CA HIS A 61 -11.13 12.22 14.07
C HIS A 61 -10.14 11.24 14.65
N ILE A 62 -8.85 11.41 14.38
CA ILE A 62 -7.78 10.50 14.82
C ILE A 62 -7.13 11.07 16.08
N SER A 63 -7.42 10.49 17.24
CA SER A 63 -6.96 10.98 18.54
C SER A 63 -5.61 10.39 18.95
N LYS A 64 -5.39 9.09 18.69
CA LYS A 64 -4.24 8.36 19.22
C LYS A 64 -3.71 7.30 18.27
N LEU A 65 -2.38 7.15 18.26
CA LEU A 65 -1.66 6.10 17.54
C LEU A 65 -0.75 5.37 18.52
N PHE A 66 -1.00 4.09 18.72
CA PHE A 66 -0.25 3.24 19.64
C PHE A 66 0.93 2.57 18.94
N ASP A 67 2.01 2.28 19.69
CA ASP A 67 3.21 1.64 19.14
C ASP A 67 2.98 0.20 18.67
N ASN A 68 1.90 -0.45 19.14
CA ASN A 68 1.48 -1.77 18.67
C ASN A 68 0.73 -1.75 17.31
N GLY A 69 0.61 -0.57 16.66
CA GLY A 69 -0.07 -0.42 15.38
C GLY A 69 -1.58 -0.21 15.47
N SER A 70 -2.19 -0.22 16.65
CA SER A 70 -3.59 0.19 16.85
C SER A 70 -3.74 1.71 16.81
N LEU A 71 -4.94 2.22 16.50
CA LEU A 71 -5.25 3.65 16.57
C LEU A 71 -6.66 3.87 17.14
N GLU A 72 -6.86 4.98 17.85
CA GLU A 72 -8.18 5.47 18.25
C GLU A 72 -8.66 6.51 17.24
N LEU A 73 -9.87 6.31 16.73
CA LEU A 73 -10.54 7.27 15.87
C LEU A 73 -12.05 7.29 16.11
N ASN A 74 -12.68 8.40 15.75
CA ASN A 74 -14.12 8.47 15.52
C ASN A 74 -14.40 8.71 14.04
N TYR A 75 -15.46 8.07 13.54
CA TYR A 75 -16.01 8.35 12.21
C TYR A 75 -17.35 9.01 12.39
N LEU A 76 -17.43 10.30 12.07
CA LEU A 76 -18.62 11.09 12.26
C LEU A 76 -19.40 11.14 10.95
N ASN A 77 -20.57 10.53 10.96
CA ASN A 77 -21.63 10.78 9.99
C ASN A 77 -22.96 11.00 10.75
N SER A 78 -24.08 11.08 10.04
CA SER A 78 -25.40 11.26 10.65
C SER A 78 -25.92 10.06 11.47
N LYS A 79 -25.18 8.96 11.51
CA LYS A 79 -25.55 7.70 12.16
C LYS A 79 -24.50 7.32 13.21
N PHE A 80 -24.91 6.53 14.19
CA PHE A 80 -23.95 5.87 15.07
C PHE A 80 -23.26 4.74 14.32
N ILE A 81 -21.94 4.68 14.40
CA ILE A 81 -21.13 3.63 13.78
C ILE A 81 -20.13 3.12 14.79
N PHE A 82 -20.03 1.81 14.90
CA PHE A 82 -19.03 1.16 15.74
C PHE A 82 -17.77 0.85 14.92
N VAL A 83 -16.63 1.32 15.40
CA VAL A 83 -15.31 0.91 14.90
C VAL A 83 -15.03 -0.48 15.47
N GLU A 84 -15.07 -1.52 14.64
CA GLU A 84 -14.71 -2.87 15.05
C GLU A 84 -13.18 -2.99 15.20
N LYS A 85 -12.44 -2.41 14.25
CA LYS A 85 -10.98 -2.45 14.25
C LYS A 85 -10.40 -1.23 13.55
N ALA A 86 -9.37 -0.64 14.12
CA ALA A 86 -8.58 0.41 13.49
C ALA A 86 -7.09 0.21 13.74
N GLY A 87 -6.28 0.51 12.74
CA GLY A 87 -4.83 0.44 12.89
C GLY A 87 -4.07 1.22 11.84
N TRP A 88 -2.78 1.36 12.07
CA TRP A 88 -1.86 2.13 11.25
C TRP A 88 -0.57 1.35 11.02
N THR A 89 0.10 1.65 9.92
CA THR A 89 1.43 1.13 9.62
C THR A 89 2.30 2.23 9.03
N ASN A 90 3.62 2.11 9.20
CA ASN A 90 4.59 2.90 8.46
C ASN A 90 5.53 1.93 7.74
N SER A 91 5.34 1.79 6.43
CA SER A 91 6.20 0.97 5.58
C SER A 91 6.74 1.83 4.46
N SER A 92 8.06 1.83 4.30
CA SER A 92 8.77 2.60 3.28
C SER A 92 8.43 4.09 3.33
N ASN A 93 8.36 4.66 4.55
CA ASN A 93 7.96 6.04 4.81
C ASN A 93 6.56 6.44 4.30
N ILE A 94 5.68 5.46 4.12
CA ILE A 94 4.28 5.70 3.78
C ILE A 94 3.43 5.29 4.98
N LEU A 95 2.89 6.30 5.67
CA LEU A 95 1.88 6.10 6.69
C LEU A 95 0.58 5.62 6.03
N ARG A 96 0.07 4.50 6.50
CA ARG A 96 -1.22 3.94 6.10
C ARG A 96 -2.08 3.74 7.33
N LEU A 97 -3.38 3.84 7.15
CA LEU A 97 -4.36 3.47 8.16
C LEU A 97 -5.45 2.61 7.53
N PHE A 98 -5.98 1.69 8.32
CA PHE A 98 -7.10 0.86 7.95
C PHE A 98 -8.15 0.91 9.06
N VAL A 99 -9.42 0.83 8.65
CA VAL A 99 -10.54 0.81 9.57
C VAL A 99 -11.59 -0.17 9.07
N ILE A 100 -12.14 -0.95 9.98
CA ILE A 100 -13.29 -1.83 9.76
C ILE A 100 -14.39 -1.32 10.68
N TYR A 101 -15.54 -1.03 10.09
CA TYR A 101 -16.72 -0.60 10.80
C TYR A 101 -17.79 -1.68 10.71
N ARG A 102 -18.54 -1.82 11.80
CA ARG A 102 -19.70 -2.69 11.87
C ARG A 102 -20.95 -1.90 12.19
N GLN A 103 -22.03 -2.29 11.57
CA GLN A 103 -23.38 -1.84 11.88
C GLN A 103 -24.19 -3.07 12.28
N GLU A 104 -25.17 -2.92 13.16
CA GLU A 104 -25.94 -4.06 13.69
C GLU A 104 -26.62 -4.86 12.57
N ASP A 105 -27.27 -4.15 11.64
CA ASP A 105 -28.10 -4.74 10.58
C ASP A 105 -27.51 -4.59 9.17
N ASN A 106 -26.22 -4.24 9.05
CA ASN A 106 -25.56 -4.06 7.76
C ASN A 106 -24.15 -4.67 7.78
N PRO A 107 -23.66 -5.25 6.67
CA PRO A 107 -22.30 -5.80 6.58
C PRO A 107 -21.16 -4.83 6.95
N GLY A 108 -21.46 -3.54 7.10
CA GLY A 108 -20.52 -2.52 7.51
C GLY A 108 -19.74 -1.99 6.32
N TYR A 109 -18.56 -1.45 6.57
CA TYR A 109 -17.67 -0.97 5.52
C TYR A 109 -16.24 -0.92 6.01
N SER A 110 -15.30 -0.78 5.09
CA SER A 110 -13.88 -0.63 5.42
C SER A 110 -13.25 0.57 4.74
N LEU A 111 -12.21 1.10 5.38
CA LEU A 111 -11.35 2.15 4.84
C LEU A 111 -9.91 1.63 4.78
N SER A 112 -9.22 1.94 3.68
CA SER A 112 -7.78 1.75 3.53
C SER A 112 -7.20 3.03 2.95
N LEU A 113 -6.52 3.82 3.78
CA LEU A 113 -6.01 5.15 3.40
C LEU A 113 -4.49 5.19 3.55
N ARG A 114 -3.85 5.97 2.67
CA ARG A 114 -2.44 6.38 2.80
C ARG A 114 -2.37 7.88 2.99
N TYR A 115 -1.42 8.33 3.79
CA TYR A 115 -1.11 9.74 3.93
C TYR A 115 -0.21 10.22 2.78
N LEU A 116 -0.66 11.24 2.07
CA LEU A 116 0.08 11.93 1.03
C LEU A 116 0.66 13.23 1.60
N ALA A 117 1.92 13.16 2.05
CA ALA A 117 2.58 14.26 2.77
C ALA A 117 2.66 15.57 1.96
N GLU A 118 2.89 15.46 0.64
CA GLU A 118 3.03 16.61 -0.26
C GLU A 118 1.78 17.50 -0.31
N LYS A 119 0.60 16.93 -0.02
CA LYS A 119 -0.69 17.61 -0.14
C LYS A 119 -1.46 17.69 1.19
N ASP A 120 -0.92 17.10 2.26
CA ASP A 120 -1.62 16.92 3.54
C ASP A 120 -3.01 16.28 3.36
N LEU A 121 -3.05 15.13 2.68
CA LEU A 121 -4.27 14.38 2.40
C LEU A 121 -4.20 12.94 2.91
N LEU A 122 -5.34 12.40 3.31
CA LEU A 122 -5.55 10.95 3.39
C LEU A 122 -6.30 10.50 2.14
N ILE A 123 -5.71 9.61 1.36
CA ILE A 123 -6.31 9.12 0.11
C ILE A 123 -6.37 7.60 0.10
N GLY A 124 -7.41 7.03 -0.48
CA GLY A 124 -7.49 5.59 -0.62
C GLY A 124 -8.88 5.10 -0.97
N ALA A 125 -9.26 3.96 -0.39
CA ALA A 125 -10.47 3.24 -0.74
C ALA A 125 -11.45 3.17 0.44
N TYR A 126 -12.73 3.37 0.13
CA TYR A 126 -13.87 2.97 0.93
C TYR A 126 -14.54 1.76 0.26
N VAL A 127 -14.81 0.70 1.00
CA VAL A 127 -15.50 -0.49 0.50
C VAL A 127 -16.81 -0.65 1.26
N ASP A 128 -17.94 -0.57 0.54
CA ASP A 128 -19.27 -0.81 1.11
C ASP A 128 -19.50 -2.31 1.28
N GLY A 129 -19.77 -2.78 2.49
CA GLY A 129 -19.98 -4.20 2.75
C GLY A 129 -21.27 -4.76 2.15
N THR A 130 -22.24 -3.91 1.78
CA THR A 130 -23.56 -4.34 1.29
C THR A 130 -23.46 -4.97 -0.10
N ASP A 131 -22.72 -4.34 -1.00
CA ASP A 131 -22.57 -4.76 -2.40
C ASP A 131 -21.10 -4.90 -2.83
N ASN A 132 -20.18 -4.79 -1.87
CA ASN A 132 -18.73 -4.87 -2.05
C ASN A 132 -18.17 -3.85 -3.06
N LYS A 133 -18.89 -2.75 -3.30
CA LYS A 133 -18.41 -1.68 -4.17
C LYS A 133 -17.28 -0.90 -3.50
N THR A 134 -16.27 -0.61 -4.30
CA THR A 134 -15.10 0.17 -3.89
C THR A 134 -15.17 1.57 -4.48
N TYR A 135 -14.91 2.56 -3.65
CA TYR A 135 -14.93 3.98 -4.00
C TYR A 135 -13.60 4.61 -3.62
N ASN A 136 -13.04 5.41 -4.53
CA ASN A 136 -11.89 6.25 -4.20
C ASN A 136 -12.35 7.41 -3.34
N VAL A 137 -11.68 7.63 -2.22
CA VAL A 137 -12.01 8.69 -1.27
C VAL A 137 -10.76 9.50 -0.94
N THR A 138 -10.97 10.80 -0.73
CA THR A 138 -9.96 11.74 -0.27
C THR A 138 -10.48 12.45 0.96
N PHE A 139 -9.64 12.58 1.98
CA PHE A 139 -9.91 13.40 3.15
C PHE A 139 -8.90 14.52 3.25
N LYS A 140 -9.40 15.73 3.51
CA LYS A 140 -8.66 16.96 3.74
C LYS A 140 -8.62 17.23 5.23
N ARG A 141 -7.47 17.67 5.75
CA ARG A 141 -7.37 18.09 7.15
C ARG A 141 -8.29 19.29 7.42
N ILE A 142 -8.99 19.27 8.54
CA ILE A 142 -9.78 20.39 9.06
C ILE A 142 -9.23 20.85 10.40
N LYS A 143 -9.48 22.12 10.74
CA LYS A 143 -9.03 22.76 11.99
C LYS A 143 -10.12 22.76 13.04
#